data_AF-A0A4R2TLC1-F1
#
_entry.id   AF-A0A4R2TLC1-F1
#
_cell.length_a   1.000
_cell.length_b   1.000
_cell.length_c   1.000
_cell.angle_alpha   90.00
_cell.angle_beta   90.00
_cell.angle_gamma   90.00
#
_symmetry.space_group_name_H-M   'P 1'
#
loop_
_entity.id
_entity.type
_entity.pdbx_description
1 polymer ?
#
loop_
_entity_poly.entity_id
_entity_poly.type
_entity_poly.pdbx_seq_one_letter_code
_entity_poly.pdbx_strand_id
1 'polypeptide(L)'
;MSGLRTVHAAVAFIGGLVLGLLLFGASGRGINALVGLSFILLAWSLEKLRIATLPTAKQVPWIEESAYSSKIFRAAANDSPMTVIADDIANQLQAGTVTIPRFPAATMPATGQDGHCEILDPVDGTLHSFYQLRRTAGTWRAGKYARTSAQGSGWGTVANPDNVRAAGCSTAGGLLLASELGLDIVPHALAIGMDKNAFLSGPVWPATLQDYTGATTYKGVPGQRFPMGRLLMLPASFDVDKLGLPESRAIARTLKKYGGYIVDATVGSLNFYAEIGSGWNKSYVNGKYAAAFSPDMQAIKAGLRQLLAQDGFLDRDGKPYTPTPFRSMNLLSMRGPWQSYNGSKSFGKYDAATDLFQAEATAEPRTVRQVLNTHDEADRFGYKKQSWNLNPEPGVRYLVKAIGAGDITATLAVNSKSFKRYAATAKLAPGGSVAFTWPTDPATVTEIFVDKPAGATASIRLELVKA
;
A
#
# COMPACT_ATOMS: atom_id res chain seq x y z
N MET A 1 11.57 -16.40 -10.99
CA MET A 1 11.87 -17.73 -11.58
C MET A 1 13.35 -17.96 -11.91
N SER A 2 14.17 -16.92 -12.19
CA SER A 2 15.59 -17.09 -12.55
C SER A 2 16.45 -17.76 -11.45
N GLY A 3 16.36 -17.30 -10.20
CA GLY A 3 17.19 -17.83 -9.11
C GLY A 3 16.94 -19.30 -8.76
N LEU A 4 15.73 -19.82 -8.99
CA LEU A 4 15.41 -21.23 -8.72
C LEU A 4 16.04 -22.14 -9.78
N ARG A 5 16.11 -21.70 -11.04
CA ARG A 5 16.81 -22.44 -12.11
C ARG A 5 18.32 -22.47 -11.87
N THR A 6 18.89 -21.36 -11.38
CA THR A 6 20.31 -21.29 -11.01
C THR A 6 20.67 -22.26 -9.89
N VAL A 7 19.82 -22.42 -8.87
CA VAL A 7 20.09 -23.36 -7.78
C VAL A 7 19.95 -24.82 -8.20
N HIS A 8 18.96 -25.17 -9.02
CA HIS A 8 18.87 -26.54 -9.55
C HIS A 8 20.05 -26.87 -10.47
N ALA A 9 20.52 -25.92 -11.28
CA ALA A 9 21.73 -26.09 -12.08
C ALA A 9 22.99 -26.26 -11.21
N ALA A 10 23.13 -25.48 -10.12
CA ALA A 10 24.23 -25.62 -9.18
C ALA A 10 24.23 -26.96 -8.44
N VAL A 11 23.05 -27.44 -7.99
CA VAL A 11 22.92 -28.75 -7.33
C VAL A 11 23.24 -29.90 -8.29
N ALA A 12 22.77 -29.82 -9.54
CA ALA A 12 23.10 -30.82 -10.57
C ALA A 12 24.60 -30.86 -10.89
N PHE A 13 25.23 -29.68 -10.99
CA PHE A 13 26.67 -29.56 -11.23
C PHE A 13 27.50 -30.13 -10.08
N ILE A 14 27.19 -29.77 -8.83
CA ILE A 14 27.91 -30.27 -7.65
C ILE A 14 27.67 -31.78 -7.47
N GLY A 15 26.45 -32.27 -7.72
CA GLY A 15 26.13 -33.70 -7.71
C GLY A 15 26.96 -34.49 -8.73
N GLY A 16 27.12 -33.97 -9.95
CA GLY A 16 27.98 -34.57 -10.97
C GLY A 16 29.46 -34.61 -10.58
N LEU A 17 29.95 -33.56 -9.92
CA LEU A 17 31.33 -33.46 -9.40
C LEU A 17 31.61 -34.48 -8.29
N VAL A 18 30.66 -34.66 -7.37
CA VAL A 18 30.74 -35.66 -6.29
C VAL A 18 30.74 -37.08 -6.87
N LEU A 19 29.87 -37.36 -7.85
CA LEU A 19 29.81 -38.66 -8.51
C LEU A 19 31.12 -38.97 -9.25
N GLY A 20 31.69 -38.00 -9.96
CA GLY A 20 33.00 -38.13 -10.60
C GLY A 20 34.11 -38.45 -9.60
N LEU A 21 34.20 -37.69 -8.50
CA LEU A 21 35.22 -37.91 -7.46
C LEU A 21 35.11 -39.29 -6.80
N LEU A 22 33.90 -39.80 -6.58
CA LEU A 22 33.66 -41.13 -6.03
C LEU A 22 34.05 -42.24 -7.03
N LEU A 23 33.73 -42.07 -8.32
CA LEU A 23 34.07 -43.05 -9.37
C LEU A 23 35.59 -43.16 -9.61
N PHE A 24 36.35 -42.10 -9.31
CA PHE A 24 37.82 -42.08 -9.44
C PHE A 24 38.55 -42.32 -8.10
N GLY A 25 37.88 -42.86 -7.08
CA GLY A 25 38.52 -43.37 -5.87
C GLY A 25 39.03 -42.30 -4.89
N ALA A 26 38.61 -41.03 -5.03
CA ALA A 26 38.93 -40.02 -4.03
C ALA A 26 38.09 -40.28 -2.77
N SER A 27 38.74 -40.37 -1.61
CA SER A 27 38.06 -40.43 -0.30
C SER A 27 38.68 -39.41 0.64
N GLY A 28 37.89 -38.45 1.14
CA GLY A 28 38.40 -37.44 2.07
C GLY A 28 37.46 -36.25 2.31
N ARG A 29 37.92 -35.34 3.20
CA ARG A 29 37.17 -34.17 3.71
C ARG A 29 36.56 -33.27 2.62
N GLY A 30 37.14 -33.22 1.42
CA GLY A 30 36.62 -32.44 0.28
C GLY A 30 35.29 -32.93 -0.28
N ILE A 31 35.06 -34.25 -0.30
CA ILE A 31 33.78 -34.83 -0.74
C ILE A 31 32.69 -34.53 0.30
N ASN A 32 33.02 -34.66 1.59
CA ASN A 32 32.08 -34.33 2.67
C ASN A 32 31.68 -32.84 2.65
N ALA A 33 32.59 -31.94 2.31
CA ALA A 33 32.28 -30.51 2.16
C ALA A 33 31.35 -30.22 0.98
N LEU A 34 31.58 -30.86 -0.18
CA LEU A 34 30.73 -30.72 -1.38
C LEU A 34 29.33 -31.32 -1.19
N VAL A 35 29.24 -32.47 -0.51
CA VAL A 35 27.98 -33.08 -0.10
C VAL A 35 27.24 -32.16 0.87
N GLY A 36 27.92 -31.63 1.89
CA GLY A 36 27.35 -30.65 2.83
C GLY A 36 26.80 -29.41 2.13
N LEU A 37 27.53 -28.84 1.17
CA LEU A 37 27.08 -27.68 0.39
C LEU A 37 25.83 -28.02 -0.45
N SER A 38 25.78 -29.21 -1.04
CA SER A 38 24.63 -29.69 -1.82
C SER A 38 23.38 -29.83 -0.95
N PHE A 39 23.52 -30.38 0.27
CA PHE A 39 22.42 -30.46 1.23
C PHE A 39 21.92 -29.08 1.68
N ILE A 40 22.82 -28.11 1.89
CA ILE A 40 22.45 -26.73 2.24
C ILE A 40 21.68 -26.06 1.08
N LEU A 41 22.15 -26.20 -0.15
CA LEU A 41 21.49 -25.65 -1.34
C LEU A 41 20.14 -26.33 -1.62
N LEU A 42 20.05 -27.65 -1.40
CA LEU A 42 18.81 -28.39 -1.53
C LEU A 42 17.81 -28.02 -0.44
N ALA A 43 18.25 -27.90 0.82
CA ALA A 43 17.42 -27.43 1.93
C ALA A 43 16.90 -26.01 1.68
N TRP A 44 17.75 -25.11 1.18
CA TRP A 44 17.39 -23.76 0.77
C TRP A 44 16.38 -23.75 -0.40
N SER A 45 16.56 -24.62 -1.39
CA SER A 45 15.62 -24.81 -2.51
C SER A 45 14.27 -25.32 -2.03
N LEU A 46 14.27 -26.34 -1.16
CA LEU A 46 13.06 -26.90 -0.55
C LEU A 46 12.33 -25.88 0.32
N GLU A 47 13.04 -25.01 1.04
CA GLU A 47 12.45 -23.90 1.78
C GLU A 47 11.78 -22.88 0.85
N LYS A 48 12.39 -22.60 -0.32
CA LYS A 48 11.79 -21.73 -1.36
C LYS A 48 10.62 -22.37 -2.09
N LEU A 49 10.57 -23.70 -2.14
CA LEU A 49 9.50 -24.50 -2.77
C LEU A 49 8.35 -24.81 -1.81
N ARG A 50 8.52 -24.63 -0.49
CA ARG A 50 7.44 -24.81 0.47
C ARG A 50 6.38 -23.75 0.23
N ILE A 51 5.16 -24.22 -0.07
CA ILE A 51 3.96 -23.39 -0.04
C ILE A 51 3.80 -22.93 1.40
N ALA A 52 3.97 -21.62 1.64
CA ALA A 52 3.81 -21.06 2.97
C ALA A 52 2.40 -21.34 3.49
N THR A 53 2.32 -21.82 4.73
CA THR A 53 1.06 -22.11 5.41
C THR A 53 0.83 -21.08 6.50
N LEU A 54 -0.43 -20.70 6.70
CA LEU A 54 -0.81 -19.82 7.80
C LEU A 54 -0.40 -20.42 9.16
N PRO A 55 0.14 -19.63 10.10
CA PRO A 55 0.35 -20.12 11.47
C PRO A 55 -0.94 -20.63 12.09
N THR A 56 -0.85 -21.71 12.87
CA THR A 56 -2.01 -22.22 13.62
C THR A 56 -2.32 -21.33 14.82
N ALA A 57 -1.29 -20.97 15.59
CA ALA A 57 -1.39 -20.15 16.79
C ALA A 57 -1.68 -18.67 16.46
N LYS A 58 -2.46 -18.01 17.32
CA LYS A 58 -2.80 -16.58 17.24
C LYS A 58 -3.42 -16.13 15.91
N GLN A 59 -4.07 -17.04 15.20
CA GLN A 59 -4.74 -16.76 13.93
C GLN A 59 -6.19 -17.23 14.02
N VAL A 60 -6.93 -16.83 15.07
CA VAL A 60 -8.35 -17.20 15.19
C VAL A 60 -9.12 -16.53 14.05
N PRO A 61 -9.73 -17.30 13.12
CA PRO A 61 -10.39 -16.69 11.98
C PRO A 61 -11.66 -15.96 12.43
N TRP A 62 -11.88 -14.76 11.89
CA TRP A 62 -12.92 -13.84 12.33
C TRP A 62 -13.45 -12.98 11.19
N ILE A 63 -14.71 -12.55 11.30
CA ILE A 63 -15.26 -11.47 10.47
C ILE A 63 -15.36 -10.21 11.34
N GLU A 64 -14.47 -9.26 11.08
CA GLU A 64 -14.44 -7.99 11.81
C GLU A 64 -15.46 -7.03 11.20
N GLU A 65 -16.57 -6.81 11.90
CA GLU A 65 -17.65 -5.89 11.51
C GLU A 65 -18.06 -4.94 12.65
N SER A 66 -17.14 -4.69 13.58
CA SER A 66 -17.44 -3.96 14.82
C SER A 66 -16.33 -2.96 15.14
N ALA A 67 -15.65 -3.12 16.28
CA ALA A 67 -14.78 -2.11 16.85
C ALA A 67 -13.56 -1.78 15.98
N TYR A 68 -13.10 -2.70 15.15
CA TYR A 68 -11.89 -2.55 14.33
C TYR A 68 -12.18 -2.65 12.83
N SER A 69 -13.43 -2.45 12.43
CA SER A 69 -13.82 -2.36 11.02
C SER A 69 -14.10 -0.92 10.59
N SER A 70 -14.81 -0.73 9.48
CA SER A 70 -15.18 0.59 8.95
C SER A 70 -16.60 0.59 8.42
N LYS A 71 -17.18 1.79 8.34
CA LYS A 71 -18.44 2.03 7.62
C LYS A 71 -18.21 3.09 6.56
N ILE A 72 -18.88 2.93 5.43
CA ILE A 72 -18.82 3.89 4.32
C ILE A 72 -20.08 4.75 4.39
N PHE A 73 -19.94 5.97 4.90
CA PHE A 73 -21.02 6.93 4.94
C PHE A 73 -21.11 7.64 3.60
N ARG A 74 -22.17 7.37 2.84
CA ARG A 74 -22.43 8.06 1.58
C ARG A 74 -23.03 9.44 1.85
N ALA A 75 -22.33 10.48 1.42
CA ALA A 75 -22.78 11.86 1.57
C ALA A 75 -23.96 12.20 0.64
N ALA A 76 -24.88 13.00 1.16
CA ALA A 76 -25.96 13.62 0.43
C ALA A 76 -25.54 15.01 -0.07
N ALA A 77 -26.13 15.45 -1.18
CA ALA A 77 -25.80 16.75 -1.78
C ALA A 77 -26.03 17.95 -0.84
N ASN A 78 -26.94 17.79 0.13
CA ASN A 78 -27.33 18.79 1.12
C ASN A 78 -26.70 18.57 2.51
N ASP A 79 -25.79 17.59 2.68
CA ASP A 79 -25.03 17.47 3.92
C ASP A 79 -24.15 18.72 4.10
N SER A 80 -24.12 19.24 5.33
CA SER A 80 -23.33 20.43 5.65
C SER A 80 -21.83 20.13 5.64
N PRO A 81 -20.98 21.14 5.32
CA PRO A 81 -19.56 21.02 5.51
C PRO A 81 -19.16 20.81 6.98
N MET A 82 -18.09 20.05 7.21
CA MET A 82 -17.50 19.86 8.54
C MET A 82 -15.99 20.04 8.50
N THR A 83 -15.45 20.73 9.50
CA THR A 83 -14.00 20.83 9.71
C THR A 83 -13.53 19.74 10.66
N VAL A 84 -12.52 18.99 10.24
CA VAL A 84 -11.83 17.97 11.05
C VAL A 84 -10.40 18.42 11.27
N ILE A 85 -9.93 18.34 12.52
CA ILE A 85 -8.51 18.55 12.86
C ILE A 85 -7.81 17.20 12.71
N ALA A 86 -6.76 17.12 11.89
CA ALA A 86 -5.98 15.91 11.68
C ALA A 86 -4.54 16.10 12.18
N ASP A 87 -4.03 15.12 12.93
CA ASP A 87 -2.63 15.13 13.39
C ASP A 87 -1.67 14.78 12.24
N ASP A 88 -2.13 14.01 11.25
CA ASP A 88 -1.40 13.70 10.01
C ASP A 88 -2.34 13.71 8.80
N ILE A 89 -2.18 14.71 7.93
CA ILE A 89 -2.81 14.69 6.61
C ILE A 89 -1.87 13.94 5.67
N ALA A 90 -2.20 12.68 5.34
CA ALA A 90 -1.32 11.73 4.63
C ALA A 90 -0.74 12.30 3.32
N ASN A 91 -1.50 13.18 2.68
CA ASN A 91 -1.16 13.81 1.42
C ASN A 91 -0.34 15.12 1.57
N GLN A 92 -0.20 15.66 2.78
CA GLN A 92 0.54 16.90 3.08
C GLN A 92 1.69 16.69 4.09
N LEU A 93 1.74 15.54 4.78
CA LEU A 93 2.75 15.19 5.79
C LEU A 93 2.85 16.21 6.94
N GLN A 94 1.71 16.79 7.31
CA GLN A 94 1.62 17.76 8.40
C GLN A 94 0.26 17.67 9.08
N ALA A 95 0.20 18.09 10.34
CA ALA A 95 -1.05 18.33 11.03
C ALA A 95 -1.77 19.55 10.42
N GLY A 96 -3.09 19.58 10.53
CA GLY A 96 -3.87 20.70 10.04
C GLY A 96 -5.37 20.51 10.15
N THR A 97 -6.10 21.42 9.54
CA THR A 97 -7.55 21.32 9.40
C THR A 97 -7.90 20.93 7.97
N VAL A 98 -8.88 20.03 7.84
CA VAL A 98 -9.48 19.67 6.55
C VAL A 98 -10.97 19.93 6.61
N THR A 99 -11.50 20.56 5.57
CA THR A 99 -12.95 20.73 5.40
C THR A 99 -13.47 19.61 4.51
N ILE A 100 -14.40 18.82 5.04
CA ILE A 100 -15.17 17.83 4.29
C ILE A 100 -16.41 18.55 3.77
N PRO A 101 -16.59 18.73 2.45
CA PRO A 101 -17.65 19.57 1.91
C PRO A 101 -19.05 19.09 2.27
N ARG A 102 -19.25 17.78 2.37
CA ARG A 102 -20.52 17.13 2.68
C ARG A 102 -20.27 16.05 3.72
N PHE A 103 -20.52 16.39 4.98
CA PHE A 103 -20.27 15.49 6.10
C PHE A 103 -21.59 14.95 6.64
N PRO A 104 -21.89 13.65 6.46
CA PRO A 104 -23.13 13.06 6.94
C PRO A 104 -23.33 13.28 8.44
N ALA A 105 -24.51 13.76 8.84
CA ALA A 105 -24.83 13.93 10.26
C ALA A 105 -24.77 12.62 11.06
N ALA A 106 -25.01 11.49 10.39
CA ALA A 106 -24.93 10.14 10.95
C ALA A 106 -23.51 9.57 11.04
N THR A 107 -22.47 10.33 10.65
CA THR A 107 -21.08 9.85 10.66
C THR A 107 -20.71 9.32 12.05
N MET A 108 -20.29 8.06 12.08
CA MET A 108 -19.92 7.36 13.30
C MET A 108 -18.66 6.53 13.05
N PRO A 109 -17.52 6.89 13.66
CA PRO A 109 -16.30 6.11 13.54
C PRO A 109 -16.38 4.79 14.31
N ALA A 110 -15.53 3.83 13.94
CA ALA A 110 -15.36 2.59 14.69
C ALA A 110 -15.03 2.85 16.17
N THR A 111 -15.56 2.02 17.07
CA THR A 111 -15.43 2.22 18.52
C THR A 111 -14.08 1.79 19.07
N GLY A 112 -13.38 0.88 18.40
CA GLY A 112 -12.03 0.46 18.73
C GLY A 112 -11.01 1.54 18.43
N GLN A 113 -9.80 1.39 18.95
CA GLN A 113 -8.79 2.47 19.01
C GLN A 113 -8.44 3.05 17.64
N ASP A 114 -8.56 2.29 16.56
CA ASP A 114 -8.23 2.76 15.20
C ASP A 114 -9.24 3.75 14.66
N GLY A 115 -10.48 3.77 15.18
CA GLY A 115 -11.45 4.80 14.87
C GLY A 115 -11.72 5.03 13.39
N HIS A 116 -11.64 3.96 12.59
CA HIS A 116 -11.77 4.08 11.16
C HIS A 116 -13.16 4.56 10.75
N CYS A 117 -13.19 5.40 9.72
CA CYS A 117 -14.39 5.95 9.14
C CYS A 117 -14.11 6.32 7.69
N GLU A 118 -15.07 6.06 6.82
CA GLU A 118 -15.01 6.39 5.41
C GLU A 118 -16.21 7.26 5.06
N ILE A 119 -15.99 8.38 4.37
CA ILE A 119 -17.07 9.21 3.80
C ILE A 119 -16.89 9.24 2.29
N LEU A 120 -17.87 8.69 1.57
CA LEU A 120 -17.95 8.76 0.12
C LEU A 120 -18.77 9.99 -0.27
N ASP A 121 -18.12 10.97 -0.90
CA ASP A 121 -18.81 12.09 -1.55
C ASP A 121 -19.04 11.76 -3.03
N PRO A 122 -20.27 11.41 -3.43
CA PRO A 122 -20.57 11.07 -4.82
C PRO A 122 -20.60 12.29 -5.75
N VAL A 123 -20.65 13.52 -5.22
CA VAL A 123 -20.76 14.73 -6.04
C VAL A 123 -19.44 15.06 -6.71
N ASP A 124 -18.32 14.90 -6.00
CA ASP A 124 -16.98 15.12 -6.55
C ASP A 124 -16.15 13.84 -6.70
N GLY A 125 -16.73 12.68 -6.38
CA GLY A 125 -16.08 11.37 -6.53
C GLY A 125 -14.98 11.12 -5.50
N THR A 126 -15.04 11.78 -4.34
CA THR A 126 -14.02 11.67 -3.30
C THR A 126 -14.36 10.62 -2.25
N LEU A 127 -13.35 9.87 -1.83
CA LEU A 127 -13.36 9.08 -0.62
C LEU A 127 -12.48 9.73 0.45
N HIS A 128 -13.10 10.11 1.55
CA HIS A 128 -12.46 10.68 2.74
C HIS A 128 -12.25 9.59 3.78
N SER A 129 -11.01 9.21 3.99
CA SER A 129 -10.63 8.10 4.86
C SER A 129 -10.00 8.63 6.14
N PHE A 130 -10.39 8.07 7.29
CA PHE A 130 -9.90 8.51 8.60
C PHE A 130 -9.33 7.35 9.42
N TYR A 131 -8.30 7.68 10.21
CA TYR A 131 -7.82 6.88 11.33
C TYR A 131 -7.87 7.74 12.60
N GLN A 132 -8.29 7.11 13.69
CA GLN A 132 -8.57 7.71 15.00
C GLN A 132 -9.59 8.86 14.94
N LEU A 133 -10.60 8.78 14.07
CA LEU A 133 -11.65 9.79 14.04
C LEU A 133 -12.46 9.74 15.33
N ARG A 134 -12.59 10.88 16.00
CA ARG A 134 -13.32 11.05 17.26
C ARG A 134 -14.00 12.40 17.29
N ARG A 135 -15.13 12.45 17.98
CA ARG A 135 -15.79 13.71 18.35
C ARG A 135 -15.57 13.96 19.83
N THR A 136 -14.74 14.95 20.17
CA THR A 136 -14.39 15.32 21.55
C THR A 136 -14.80 16.77 21.78
N ALA A 137 -15.62 17.03 22.79
CA ALA A 137 -16.12 18.37 23.13
C ALA A 137 -16.68 19.13 21.90
N GLY A 138 -17.48 18.44 21.08
CA GLY A 138 -18.09 19.01 19.87
C GLY A 138 -17.18 19.11 18.65
N THR A 139 -15.87 18.88 18.80
CA THR A 139 -14.87 18.99 17.72
C THR A 139 -14.50 17.63 17.16
N TRP A 140 -14.47 17.50 15.83
CA TRP A 140 -13.94 16.31 15.17
C TRP A 140 -12.42 16.37 15.08
N ARG A 141 -11.76 15.29 15.53
CA ARG A 141 -10.32 15.09 15.48
C ARG A 141 -9.99 13.73 14.88
N ALA A 142 -8.92 13.63 14.12
CA ALA A 142 -8.41 12.37 13.58
C ALA A 142 -6.90 12.29 13.78
N GLY A 143 -6.40 11.11 14.14
CA GLY A 143 -4.95 10.86 14.12
C GLY A 143 -4.40 10.90 12.70
N LYS A 144 -5.23 10.52 11.70
CA LYS A 144 -4.87 10.64 10.29
C LYS A 144 -6.07 10.88 9.39
N TYR A 145 -5.84 11.63 8.32
CA TYR A 145 -6.78 11.81 7.21
C TYR A 145 -6.10 11.54 5.87
N ALA A 146 -6.81 10.85 4.98
CA ALA A 146 -6.43 10.67 3.59
C ALA A 146 -7.61 10.98 2.66
N ARG A 147 -7.28 11.50 1.48
CA ARG A 147 -8.21 11.74 0.37
C ARG A 147 -7.80 10.85 -0.78
N THR A 148 -8.76 10.11 -1.35
CA THR A 148 -8.56 9.32 -2.57
C THR A 148 -9.76 9.46 -3.52
N SER A 149 -9.58 9.09 -4.79
CA SER A 149 -10.70 8.97 -5.73
C SER A 149 -11.48 7.69 -5.43
N ALA A 150 -12.81 7.80 -5.39
CA ALA A 150 -13.71 6.66 -5.26
C ALA A 150 -13.74 5.76 -6.51
N GLN A 151 -13.22 6.24 -7.64
CA GLN A 151 -13.06 5.48 -8.89
C GLN A 151 -11.65 4.89 -9.03
N GLY A 152 -10.75 5.22 -8.11
CA GLY A 152 -9.38 4.69 -8.09
C GLY A 152 -9.32 3.23 -7.64
N SER A 153 -8.10 2.67 -7.63
CA SER A 153 -7.88 1.29 -7.17
C SER A 153 -8.00 1.11 -5.65
N GLY A 154 -8.08 2.20 -4.88
CA GLY A 154 -8.04 2.20 -3.42
C GLY A 154 -6.64 2.02 -2.82
N TRP A 155 -5.64 1.70 -3.64
CA TRP A 155 -4.24 1.52 -3.25
C TRP A 155 -3.44 2.82 -3.42
N GLY A 156 -2.42 3.01 -2.58
CA GLY A 156 -1.41 4.04 -2.78
C GLY A 156 -0.56 3.81 -4.04
N THR A 157 0.22 4.83 -4.39
CA THR A 157 1.24 4.76 -5.44
C THR A 157 2.62 5.08 -4.86
N VAL A 158 3.69 4.96 -5.67
CA VAL A 158 5.02 5.35 -5.17
C VAL A 158 5.09 6.84 -4.80
N ALA A 159 4.50 7.71 -5.62
CA ALA A 159 4.43 9.15 -5.36
C ALA A 159 3.43 9.52 -4.25
N ASN A 160 2.38 8.72 -4.04
CA ASN A 160 1.42 8.90 -2.96
C ASN A 160 1.12 7.57 -2.24
N PRO A 161 2.05 7.08 -1.41
CA PRO A 161 1.99 5.73 -0.83
C PRO A 161 1.04 5.61 0.35
N ASP A 162 0.55 6.73 0.90
CA ASP A 162 0.00 6.74 2.24
C ASP A 162 -1.53 6.85 2.28
N ASN A 163 -2.14 6.11 3.19
CA ASN A 163 -3.57 6.14 3.47
C ASN A 163 -3.80 5.75 4.95
N VAL A 164 -5.03 5.48 5.35
CA VAL A 164 -5.38 5.27 6.77
C VAL A 164 -5.24 3.83 7.24
N ARG A 165 -5.19 2.84 6.35
CA ARG A 165 -4.89 1.44 6.69
C ARG A 165 -3.40 1.15 6.57
N ALA A 166 -2.87 0.21 7.35
CA ALA A 166 -1.43 -0.13 7.40
C ALA A 166 -0.82 -0.38 6.01
N ALA A 167 -1.54 -1.04 5.11
CA ALA A 167 -1.06 -1.31 3.75
C ALA A 167 -0.92 -0.09 2.82
N GLY A 168 -1.32 1.10 3.28
CA GLY A 168 -1.38 2.30 2.45
C GLY A 168 -2.59 2.34 1.52
N CYS A 169 -3.70 1.71 1.93
CA CYS A 169 -4.98 1.74 1.21
C CYS A 169 -6.12 2.28 2.09
N SER A 170 -7.25 2.62 1.47
CA SER A 170 -8.48 2.97 2.22
C SER A 170 -9.03 1.75 2.96
N THR A 171 -9.81 1.96 4.02
CA THR A 171 -10.52 0.86 4.67
C THR A 171 -11.79 0.42 3.95
N ALA A 172 -12.31 1.22 3.01
CA ALA A 172 -13.40 0.84 2.12
C ALA A 172 -13.00 -0.29 1.15
N GLY A 173 -11.71 -0.35 0.77
CA GLY A 173 -11.19 -1.37 -0.13
C GLY A 173 -11.26 -2.77 0.49
N GLY A 174 -11.93 -3.70 -0.19
CA GLY A 174 -12.04 -5.11 0.19
C GLY A 174 -12.99 -5.41 1.37
N LEU A 175 -13.78 -4.43 1.78
CA LEU A 175 -14.79 -4.54 2.83
C LEU A 175 -16.01 -5.32 2.33
N LEU A 176 -16.44 -6.36 3.04
CA LEU A 176 -17.72 -7.02 2.77
C LEU A 176 -18.87 -6.08 3.16
N LEU A 177 -19.68 -5.62 2.21
CA LEU A 177 -20.71 -4.60 2.44
C LEU A 177 -22.03 -5.22 2.91
N ALA A 178 -22.85 -4.44 3.64
CA ALA A 178 -24.19 -4.89 4.03
C ALA A 178 -25.08 -5.21 2.80
N SER A 179 -24.92 -4.44 1.71
CA SER A 179 -25.64 -4.63 0.45
C SER A 179 -25.25 -5.90 -0.30
N GLU A 180 -24.13 -6.54 0.06
CA GLU A 180 -23.64 -7.76 -0.57
C GLU A 180 -24.08 -9.02 0.18
N LEU A 181 -24.71 -8.86 1.34
CA LEU A 181 -25.21 -9.98 2.13
C LEU A 181 -26.26 -10.77 1.32
N GLY A 182 -26.07 -12.08 1.23
CA GLY A 182 -26.91 -12.98 0.44
C GLY A 182 -26.46 -13.18 -1.00
N LEU A 183 -25.44 -12.46 -1.49
CA LEU A 183 -24.81 -12.79 -2.76
C LEU A 183 -24.08 -14.13 -2.70
N ASP A 184 -24.09 -14.85 -3.82
CA ASP A 184 -23.35 -16.11 -3.94
C ASP A 184 -21.83 -15.89 -3.99
N ILE A 185 -21.41 -14.78 -4.62
CA ILE A 185 -20.03 -14.31 -4.74
C ILE A 185 -20.02 -12.79 -4.59
N VAL A 186 -19.12 -12.27 -3.75
CA VAL A 186 -18.89 -10.83 -3.61
C VAL A 186 -17.97 -10.36 -4.75
N PRO A 187 -18.32 -9.32 -5.52
CA PRO A 187 -17.66 -8.99 -6.79
C PRO A 187 -16.32 -8.24 -6.64
N HIS A 188 -15.55 -8.51 -5.60
CA HIS A 188 -14.23 -7.92 -5.37
C HIS A 188 -13.33 -8.83 -4.51
N ALA A 189 -12.03 -8.53 -4.48
CA ALA A 189 -11.10 -9.20 -3.56
C ALA A 189 -11.34 -8.72 -2.12
N LEU A 190 -11.17 -9.61 -1.14
CA LEU A 190 -11.42 -9.32 0.27
C LEU A 190 -10.22 -8.63 0.95
N ALA A 191 -10.47 -7.86 2.00
CA ALA A 191 -9.45 -7.36 2.91
C ALA A 191 -9.17 -8.39 4.01
N ILE A 192 -7.91 -8.77 4.18
CA ILE A 192 -7.45 -9.73 5.19
C ILE A 192 -6.53 -9.05 6.19
N GLY A 193 -6.84 -9.19 7.48
CA GLY A 193 -5.95 -8.86 8.60
C GLY A 193 -5.37 -10.12 9.21
N MET A 194 -4.15 -10.08 9.73
CA MET A 194 -3.51 -11.26 10.33
C MET A 194 -2.69 -10.91 11.56
N ASP A 195 -2.49 -11.83 12.50
CA ASP A 195 -1.58 -11.57 13.62
C ASP A 195 -0.13 -11.37 13.15
N LYS A 196 0.59 -10.52 13.87
CA LYS A 196 1.99 -10.17 13.63
C LYS A 196 2.93 -11.37 13.56
N ASN A 197 2.56 -12.52 14.12
CA ASN A 197 3.30 -13.78 14.01
C ASN A 197 3.30 -14.42 12.61
N ALA A 198 2.52 -13.87 11.67
CA ALA A 198 2.48 -14.33 10.29
C ALA A 198 3.15 -13.34 9.33
N PHE A 199 3.64 -12.20 9.79
CA PHE A 199 4.15 -11.17 8.90
C PHE A 199 5.65 -11.31 8.61
N LEU A 200 5.99 -11.07 7.34
CA LEU A 200 7.34 -10.72 6.88
C LEU A 200 7.39 -9.20 6.69
N SER A 201 8.45 -8.56 7.20
CA SER A 201 8.65 -7.12 6.98
C SER A 201 9.02 -6.82 5.53
N GLY A 202 8.51 -5.70 5.02
CA GLY A 202 8.57 -5.26 3.63
C GLY A 202 7.24 -5.49 2.93
N PRO A 203 6.46 -4.43 2.63
CA PRO A 203 5.25 -4.58 1.84
C PRO A 203 5.59 -4.95 0.40
N VAL A 204 4.63 -5.59 -0.27
CA VAL A 204 4.71 -5.92 -1.70
C VAL A 204 3.49 -5.37 -2.40
N TRP A 205 3.64 -5.12 -3.70
CA TRP A 205 2.52 -4.69 -4.54
C TRP A 205 1.28 -5.60 -4.34
N PRO A 206 0.07 -5.02 -4.21
CA PRO A 206 -0.24 -3.59 -4.37
C PRO A 206 -0.06 -2.73 -3.12
N ALA A 207 0.28 -3.31 -1.95
CA ALA A 207 0.54 -2.51 -0.76
C ALA A 207 1.79 -1.64 -0.96
N THR A 208 1.66 -0.38 -0.57
CA THR A 208 2.73 0.61 -0.59
C THR A 208 3.41 0.76 0.76
N LEU A 209 2.70 0.41 1.83
CA LEU A 209 3.15 0.54 3.22
C LEU A 209 2.86 -0.72 4.05
N GLN A 210 3.31 -0.67 5.29
CA GLN A 210 3.01 -1.67 6.33
C GLN A 210 2.75 -0.97 7.68
N ASP A 211 2.83 -1.65 8.81
CA ASP A 211 2.93 -0.96 10.10
C ASP A 211 4.28 -0.26 10.25
N TYR A 212 4.28 0.95 10.81
CA TYR A 212 5.53 1.67 11.14
C TYR A 212 6.48 0.83 12.00
N THR A 213 5.94 0.03 12.92
CA THR A 213 6.71 -0.86 13.79
C THR A 213 6.91 -2.26 13.20
N GLY A 214 6.51 -2.50 11.95
CA GLY A 214 6.56 -3.83 11.32
C GLY A 214 7.98 -4.42 11.25
N ALA A 215 9.01 -3.57 11.08
CA ALA A 215 10.41 -4.01 11.07
C ALA A 215 10.84 -4.70 12.38
N THR A 216 10.24 -4.33 13.51
CA THR A 216 10.61 -4.86 14.83
C THR A 216 9.52 -5.75 15.44
N THR A 217 8.27 -5.61 15.02
CA THR A 217 7.12 -6.30 15.62
C THR A 217 6.61 -7.48 14.81
N TYR A 218 6.91 -7.57 13.52
CA TYR A 218 6.56 -8.74 12.72
C TYR A 218 7.46 -9.92 13.05
N LYS A 219 6.85 -11.07 13.38
CA LYS A 219 7.52 -12.25 13.93
C LYS A 219 7.27 -13.52 13.11
N GLY A 220 6.92 -13.37 11.83
CA GLY A 220 6.75 -14.49 10.92
C GLY A 220 8.00 -15.37 10.84
N VAL A 221 7.81 -16.67 11.08
CA VAL A 221 8.87 -17.67 10.92
C VAL A 221 8.93 -18.19 9.48
N PRO A 222 10.08 -18.70 9.02
CA PRO A 222 10.18 -19.27 7.67
C PRO A 222 9.12 -20.35 7.41
N GLY A 223 8.51 -20.31 6.23
CA GLY A 223 7.38 -21.18 5.86
C GLY A 223 6.01 -20.74 6.38
N GLN A 224 5.93 -19.72 7.25
CA GLN A 224 4.67 -19.19 7.80
C GLN A 224 4.62 -17.65 7.85
N ARG A 225 5.38 -16.99 6.97
CA ARG A 225 5.51 -15.53 6.93
C ARG A 225 5.09 -14.96 5.58
N PHE A 226 4.30 -13.89 5.61
CA PHE A 226 3.68 -13.27 4.45
C PHE A 226 3.92 -11.76 4.50
N PRO A 227 4.33 -11.12 3.39
CA PRO A 227 4.42 -9.67 3.35
C PRO A 227 3.03 -9.05 3.22
N MET A 228 2.85 -7.85 3.77
CA MET A 228 1.64 -7.06 3.53
C MET A 228 1.48 -6.75 2.03
N GLY A 229 0.24 -6.76 1.55
CA GLY A 229 -0.11 -6.68 0.13
C GLY A 229 -0.12 -8.02 -0.60
N ARG A 230 0.23 -9.13 0.06
CA ARG A 230 0.15 -10.43 -0.60
C ARG A 230 -1.30 -10.87 -0.81
N LEU A 231 -1.61 -11.41 -1.99
CA LEU A 231 -2.90 -12.06 -2.28
C LEU A 231 -2.92 -13.50 -1.76
N LEU A 232 -3.95 -13.82 -0.99
CA LEU A 232 -4.30 -15.18 -0.54
C LEU A 232 -5.55 -15.66 -1.28
N MET A 233 -5.59 -16.94 -1.64
CA MET A 233 -6.71 -17.56 -2.34
C MET A 233 -7.01 -18.94 -1.78
N LEU A 234 -8.23 -19.42 -1.99
CA LEU A 234 -8.58 -20.83 -1.83
C LEU A 234 -8.27 -21.59 -3.12
N PRO A 235 -7.74 -22.82 -3.04
CA PRO A 235 -7.51 -23.63 -4.23
C PRO A 235 -8.83 -23.99 -4.93
N ALA A 236 -8.77 -24.24 -6.24
CA ALA A 236 -9.95 -24.67 -7.02
C ALA A 236 -10.60 -25.93 -6.44
N SER A 237 -9.81 -26.82 -5.83
CA SER A 237 -10.25 -28.05 -5.17
C SER A 237 -10.89 -27.87 -3.79
N PHE A 238 -10.94 -26.64 -3.24
CA PHE A 238 -11.62 -26.39 -1.99
C PHE A 238 -13.13 -26.64 -2.16
N ASP A 239 -13.65 -27.53 -1.31
CA ASP A 239 -15.03 -28.01 -1.32
C ASP A 239 -15.93 -27.05 -0.52
N VAL A 240 -16.57 -26.14 -1.25
CA VAL A 240 -17.43 -25.10 -0.68
C VAL A 240 -18.70 -25.70 -0.07
N ASP A 241 -19.21 -26.80 -0.62
CA ASP A 241 -20.50 -27.37 -0.25
C ASP A 241 -20.47 -28.04 1.13
N LYS A 242 -19.28 -28.29 1.67
CA LYS A 242 -19.07 -28.75 3.05
C LYS A 242 -19.23 -27.67 4.11
N LEU A 243 -19.23 -26.40 3.73
CA LEU A 243 -19.43 -25.31 4.68
C LEU A 243 -20.91 -25.24 5.06
N GLY A 244 -21.20 -25.15 6.36
CA GLY A 244 -22.56 -25.16 6.89
C GLY A 244 -23.35 -23.89 6.56
N LEU A 245 -22.70 -22.72 6.54
CA LEU A 245 -23.38 -21.43 6.46
C LEU A 245 -23.32 -20.79 5.05
N PRO A 246 -24.42 -20.18 4.57
CA PRO A 246 -24.44 -19.46 3.30
C PRO A 246 -23.35 -18.38 3.18
N GLU A 247 -23.12 -17.62 4.25
CA GLU A 247 -22.14 -16.54 4.29
C GLU A 247 -20.71 -17.10 4.17
N SER A 248 -20.43 -18.23 4.82
CA SER A 248 -19.15 -18.93 4.69
C SER A 248 -18.94 -19.43 3.26
N ARG A 249 -19.98 -19.95 2.60
CA ARG A 249 -19.92 -20.36 1.20
C ARG A 249 -19.67 -19.18 0.26
N ALA A 250 -20.32 -18.03 0.50
CA ALA A 250 -20.10 -16.81 -0.27
C ALA A 250 -18.66 -16.29 -0.14
N ILE A 251 -18.13 -16.25 1.09
CA ILE A 251 -16.73 -15.90 1.35
C ILE A 251 -15.79 -16.89 0.64
N ALA A 252 -16.03 -18.19 0.75
CA ALA A 252 -15.18 -19.20 0.14
C ALA A 252 -15.17 -19.11 -1.40
N ARG A 253 -16.32 -18.94 -2.06
CA ARG A 253 -16.36 -18.74 -3.52
C ARG A 253 -15.66 -17.44 -3.94
N THR A 254 -15.83 -16.38 -3.16
CA THR A 254 -15.12 -15.11 -3.38
C THR A 254 -13.61 -15.30 -3.29
N LEU A 255 -13.12 -16.01 -2.28
CA LEU A 255 -11.69 -16.32 -2.11
C LEU A 255 -11.13 -17.24 -3.20
N LYS A 256 -11.96 -18.10 -3.82
CA LYS A 256 -11.56 -18.89 -4.99
C LYS A 256 -11.45 -18.02 -6.25
N LYS A 257 -12.33 -17.03 -6.42
CA LYS A 257 -12.40 -16.20 -7.64
C LYS A 257 -11.49 -14.96 -7.60
N TYR A 258 -11.60 -14.17 -6.54
CA TYR A 258 -10.90 -12.88 -6.40
C TYR A 258 -9.80 -12.91 -5.33
N GLY A 259 -9.86 -13.86 -4.39
CA GLY A 259 -8.93 -13.93 -3.28
C GLY A 259 -9.14 -12.82 -2.25
N GLY A 260 -8.12 -12.62 -1.40
CA GLY A 260 -8.08 -11.50 -0.46
C GLY A 260 -6.65 -11.02 -0.19
N TYR A 261 -6.48 -9.71 -0.13
CA TYR A 261 -5.18 -9.07 0.11
C TYR A 261 -4.92 -8.91 1.60
N ILE A 262 -3.70 -9.23 2.03
CA ILE A 262 -3.25 -8.92 3.39
C ILE A 262 -3.06 -7.41 3.50
N VAL A 263 -3.85 -6.73 4.32
CA VAL A 263 -3.88 -5.27 4.38
C VAL A 263 -3.58 -4.70 5.76
N ASP A 264 -3.58 -5.53 6.79
CA ASP A 264 -3.47 -5.04 8.17
C ASP A 264 -2.92 -6.10 9.14
N ALA A 265 -2.31 -5.62 10.22
CA ALA A 265 -1.88 -6.48 11.32
C ALA A 265 -2.90 -6.45 12.46
N THR A 266 -3.19 -7.63 13.00
CA THR A 266 -4.11 -7.82 14.12
C THR A 266 -3.38 -8.40 15.33
N VAL A 267 -4.12 -8.69 16.40
CA VAL A 267 -3.64 -9.40 17.58
C VAL A 267 -4.53 -10.62 17.81
N GLY A 268 -3.97 -11.82 17.66
CA GLY A 268 -4.64 -13.09 17.96
C GLY A 268 -5.58 -13.62 16.88
N SER A 269 -5.78 -12.91 15.77
CA SER A 269 -6.81 -13.24 14.78
C SER A 269 -6.33 -13.27 13.33
N LEU A 270 -7.12 -13.92 12.47
CA LEU A 270 -7.12 -13.72 11.02
C LEU A 270 -8.49 -13.12 10.67
N ASN A 271 -8.52 -11.86 10.29
CA ASN A 271 -9.76 -11.14 10.02
C ASN A 271 -10.05 -11.10 8.53
N PHE A 272 -11.31 -11.29 8.14
CA PHE A 272 -11.84 -10.60 6.97
C PHE A 272 -12.66 -9.41 7.46
N TYR A 273 -12.53 -8.27 6.78
CA TYR A 273 -13.23 -7.06 7.20
C TYR A 273 -14.59 -6.96 6.51
N ALA A 274 -15.63 -6.67 7.30
CA ALA A 274 -16.98 -6.40 6.82
C ALA A 274 -17.49 -5.07 7.38
N GLU A 275 -18.37 -4.40 6.67
CA GLU A 275 -18.90 -3.10 7.06
C GLU A 275 -19.52 -3.16 8.46
N ILE A 276 -19.34 -2.10 9.25
CA ILE A 276 -19.87 -2.05 10.62
C ILE A 276 -21.39 -2.26 10.61
N GLY A 277 -21.83 -3.33 11.30
CA GLY A 277 -23.24 -3.70 11.39
C GLY A 277 -23.81 -4.31 10.11
N SER A 278 -22.97 -4.84 9.22
CA SER A 278 -23.40 -5.48 7.97
C SER A 278 -24.07 -6.84 8.17
N GLY A 279 -23.81 -7.52 9.30
CA GLY A 279 -24.42 -8.80 9.64
C GLY A 279 -23.78 -10.00 8.93
N TRP A 280 -22.56 -9.85 8.41
CA TRP A 280 -21.76 -10.94 7.85
C TRP A 280 -21.23 -11.88 8.94
N ASN A 281 -20.94 -11.36 10.14
CA ASN A 281 -20.46 -12.18 11.24
C ASN A 281 -21.60 -12.99 11.88
N LYS A 282 -21.53 -14.33 11.76
CA LYS A 282 -22.50 -15.27 12.34
C LYS A 282 -22.04 -15.93 13.64
N SER A 283 -21.01 -15.37 14.27
CA SER A 283 -20.47 -15.89 15.55
C SER A 283 -21.36 -15.55 16.75
N TYR A 284 -22.42 -14.75 16.58
CA TYR A 284 -23.37 -14.43 17.63
C TYR A 284 -24.80 -14.72 17.18
N VAL A 285 -25.59 -15.31 18.07
CA VAL A 285 -27.03 -15.55 17.91
C VAL A 285 -27.73 -14.96 19.13
N ASN A 286 -28.65 -14.01 18.92
CA ASN A 286 -29.37 -13.30 20.00
C ASN A 286 -28.43 -12.70 21.07
N GLY A 287 -27.32 -12.10 20.64
CA GLY A 287 -26.33 -11.48 21.52
C GLY A 287 -25.42 -12.44 22.29
N LYS A 288 -25.54 -13.76 22.09
CA LYS A 288 -24.68 -14.78 22.70
C LYS A 288 -23.76 -15.38 21.66
N TYR A 289 -22.51 -15.63 22.04
CA TYR A 289 -21.56 -16.31 21.17
C TYR A 289 -22.10 -17.70 20.77
N ALA A 290 -22.11 -17.97 19.48
CA ALA A 290 -22.49 -19.21 18.86
C ALA A 290 -21.31 -19.74 18.06
N ALA A 291 -20.83 -20.94 18.39
CA ALA A 291 -19.69 -21.55 17.70
C ALA A 291 -20.04 -22.03 16.27
N ALA A 292 -21.27 -21.84 15.78
CA ALA A 292 -21.75 -22.35 14.50
C ALA A 292 -20.92 -21.89 13.29
N PHE A 293 -20.39 -20.67 13.34
CA PHE A 293 -19.57 -20.10 12.28
C PHE A 293 -18.10 -20.55 12.32
N SER A 294 -17.63 -21.00 13.49
CA SER A 294 -16.22 -21.30 13.73
C SER A 294 -15.69 -22.46 12.87
N PRO A 295 -16.36 -23.63 12.75
CA PRO A 295 -15.88 -24.73 11.91
C PRO A 295 -15.62 -24.32 10.45
N ASP A 296 -16.56 -23.59 9.85
CA ASP A 296 -16.45 -23.13 8.47
C ASP A 296 -15.27 -22.17 8.29
N MET A 297 -15.12 -21.20 9.19
CA MET A 297 -14.02 -20.23 9.14
C MET A 297 -12.66 -20.87 9.40
N GLN A 298 -12.58 -21.91 10.23
CA GLN A 298 -11.37 -22.72 10.42
C GLN A 298 -11.04 -23.51 9.15
N ALA A 299 -12.02 -24.08 8.47
CA ALA A 299 -11.82 -24.78 7.20
C ALA A 299 -11.30 -23.81 6.12
N ILE A 300 -11.90 -22.63 5.99
CA ILE A 300 -11.43 -21.57 5.08
C ILE A 300 -9.98 -21.18 5.39
N LYS A 301 -9.66 -20.88 6.65
CA LYS A 301 -8.28 -20.59 7.08
C LYS A 301 -7.33 -21.73 6.71
N ALA A 302 -7.69 -22.98 7.00
CA ALA A 302 -6.86 -24.14 6.70
C ALA A 302 -6.65 -24.34 5.18
N GLY A 303 -7.57 -23.85 4.34
CA GLY A 303 -7.50 -23.90 2.89
C GLY A 303 -6.72 -22.74 2.24
N LEU A 304 -6.61 -21.58 2.89
CA LEU A 304 -5.97 -20.39 2.32
C LEU A 304 -4.49 -20.61 1.99
N ARG A 305 -4.09 -20.19 0.78
CA ARG A 305 -2.70 -20.23 0.31
C ARG A 305 -2.32 -18.91 -0.34
N GLN A 306 -1.03 -18.57 -0.27
CA GLN A 306 -0.50 -17.45 -1.04
C GLN A 306 -0.54 -17.77 -2.54
N LEU A 307 -0.95 -16.78 -3.34
CA LEU A 307 -0.74 -16.85 -4.79
C LEU A 307 0.75 -16.66 -5.11
N LEU A 308 1.37 -17.68 -5.71
CA LEU A 308 2.80 -17.69 -6.04
C LEU A 308 3.10 -17.21 -7.46
N ALA A 309 2.20 -17.50 -8.40
CA ALA A 309 2.29 -17.13 -9.80
C ALA A 309 0.90 -17.09 -10.43
N GLN A 310 0.78 -16.35 -11.53
CA GLN A 310 -0.43 -16.20 -12.33
C GLN A 310 -0.01 -15.81 -13.76
N ASP A 311 -0.90 -16.02 -14.73
CA ASP A 311 -0.64 -15.67 -16.13
C ASP A 311 -0.88 -14.19 -16.43
N GLY A 312 -1.75 -13.53 -15.66
CA GLY A 312 -2.08 -12.11 -15.81
C GLY A 312 -3.17 -11.68 -14.83
N PHE A 313 -3.54 -10.40 -14.86
CA PHE A 313 -4.69 -9.88 -14.14
C PHE A 313 -5.82 -9.56 -15.12
N LEU A 314 -7.04 -9.54 -14.62
CA LEU A 314 -8.18 -8.95 -15.30
C LEU A 314 -8.64 -7.70 -14.52
N ASP A 315 -9.12 -6.68 -15.23
CA ASP A 315 -9.84 -5.58 -14.60
C ASP A 315 -11.27 -5.99 -14.23
N ARG A 316 -12.03 -5.05 -13.65
CA ARG A 316 -13.41 -5.30 -13.21
C ARG A 316 -14.37 -5.68 -14.34
N ASP A 317 -14.02 -5.33 -15.59
CA ASP A 317 -14.82 -5.60 -16.78
C ASP A 317 -14.34 -6.88 -17.50
N GLY A 318 -13.43 -7.63 -16.86
CA GLY A 318 -12.89 -8.89 -17.38
C GLY A 318 -11.82 -8.71 -18.47
N LYS A 319 -11.29 -7.50 -18.67
CA LYS A 319 -10.27 -7.25 -19.68
C LYS A 319 -8.87 -7.51 -19.13
N PRO A 320 -7.94 -8.06 -19.92
CA PRO A 320 -6.54 -8.21 -19.51
C PRO A 320 -5.94 -6.89 -19.02
N TYR A 321 -5.36 -6.94 -17.82
CA TYR A 321 -4.72 -5.82 -17.16
C TYR A 321 -3.32 -6.22 -16.73
N THR A 322 -2.34 -5.35 -16.97
CA THR A 322 -0.99 -5.49 -16.45
C THR A 322 -0.73 -4.35 -15.48
N PRO A 323 -0.55 -4.63 -14.18
CA PRO A 323 -0.21 -3.58 -13.24
C PRO A 323 1.13 -2.95 -13.59
N THR A 324 1.18 -1.62 -13.49
CA THR A 324 2.43 -0.88 -13.58
C THR A 324 3.31 -1.25 -12.40
N PRO A 325 4.51 -1.82 -12.60
CA PRO A 325 5.44 -2.07 -11.49
C PRO A 325 5.82 -0.75 -10.81
N PHE A 326 6.08 -0.77 -9.49
CA PHE A 326 6.45 0.44 -8.74
C PHE A 326 7.61 1.24 -9.37
N ARG A 327 8.65 0.56 -9.89
CA ARG A 327 9.79 1.22 -10.56
C ARG A 327 9.44 1.90 -11.89
N SER A 328 8.27 1.59 -12.45
CA SER A 328 7.73 2.18 -13.70
C SER A 328 6.61 3.19 -13.43
N MET A 329 6.21 3.40 -12.18
CA MET A 329 5.28 4.46 -11.79
C MET A 329 5.99 5.82 -11.69
N ASN A 330 5.22 6.90 -11.51
CA ASN A 330 5.78 8.17 -11.05
C ASN A 330 6.44 7.96 -9.67
N LEU A 331 7.75 8.16 -9.60
CA LEU A 331 8.50 8.04 -8.36
C LEU A 331 8.43 9.31 -7.51
N LEU A 332 8.15 10.46 -8.14
CA LEU A 332 8.28 11.76 -7.53
C LEU A 332 7.01 12.16 -6.78
N SER A 333 7.12 12.26 -5.47
CA SER A 333 6.08 12.78 -4.59
C SER A 333 6.15 14.30 -4.52
N MET A 334 5.01 14.97 -4.75
CA MET A 334 4.88 16.43 -4.53
C MET A 334 4.25 16.76 -3.17
N ARG A 335 4.01 15.76 -2.32
CA ARG A 335 3.47 15.88 -0.96
C ARG A 335 4.50 16.47 -0.02
N GLY A 336 4.07 17.01 1.11
CA GLY A 336 4.98 17.46 2.16
C GLY A 336 5.18 18.97 2.15
N PRO A 337 5.79 19.53 3.20
CA PRO A 337 5.76 20.97 3.37
C PRO A 337 6.60 21.66 2.30
N TRP A 338 5.94 22.57 1.60
CA TRP A 338 6.56 23.49 0.65
C TRP A 338 7.06 24.71 1.41
N GLN A 339 8.30 25.10 1.14
CA GLN A 339 8.98 26.18 1.84
C GLN A 339 9.13 27.37 0.90
N SER A 340 9.05 28.58 1.44
CA SER A 340 9.46 29.74 0.67
C SER A 340 10.95 29.70 0.36
N TYR A 341 11.35 30.33 -0.75
CA TYR A 341 12.73 30.45 -1.16
C TYR A 341 13.13 31.93 -1.23
N ASN A 342 14.38 32.26 -0.84
CA ASN A 342 14.97 33.60 -0.90
C ASN A 342 14.10 34.75 -0.34
N GLY A 343 13.74 34.71 0.95
CA GLY A 343 13.05 35.83 1.61
C GLY A 343 11.59 36.06 1.18
N SER A 344 11.03 35.18 0.34
CA SER A 344 9.60 35.20 0.00
C SER A 344 8.73 34.65 1.13
N LYS A 345 7.42 34.94 1.07
CA LYS A 345 6.40 34.24 1.88
C LYS A 345 6.09 32.88 1.25
N SER A 346 5.72 31.90 2.07
CA SER A 346 5.10 30.67 1.56
C SER A 346 3.84 31.05 0.79
N PHE A 347 3.64 30.44 -0.37
CA PHE A 347 2.44 30.64 -1.19
C PHE A 347 1.99 29.28 -1.71
N GLY A 348 0.69 29.11 -1.92
CA GLY A 348 0.16 27.87 -2.45
C GLY A 348 0.30 26.67 -1.52
N LYS A 349 -0.15 25.51 -2.01
CA LYS A 349 -0.12 24.24 -1.28
C LYS A 349 -0.27 23.07 -2.23
N TYR A 350 0.25 21.91 -1.84
CA TYR A 350 -0.11 20.67 -2.50
C TYR A 350 -1.59 20.33 -2.23
N ASP A 351 -2.33 20.06 -3.30
CA ASP A 351 -3.69 19.56 -3.26
C ASP A 351 -3.73 18.08 -3.66
N ALA A 352 -4.17 17.27 -2.72
CA ALA A 352 -4.30 15.83 -2.89
C ALA A 352 -5.37 15.40 -3.89
N ALA A 353 -6.38 16.25 -4.12
CA ALA A 353 -7.49 15.93 -5.01
C ALA A 353 -7.02 15.90 -6.46
N THR A 354 -6.27 16.93 -6.82
CA THR A 354 -5.71 17.12 -8.14
C THR A 354 -4.32 16.49 -8.28
N ASP A 355 -3.68 16.10 -7.17
CA ASP A 355 -2.29 15.65 -7.11
C ASP A 355 -1.36 16.66 -7.78
N LEU A 356 -1.59 17.96 -7.47
CA LEU A 356 -0.87 19.11 -8.02
C LEU A 356 -0.47 20.04 -6.88
N PHE A 357 0.66 20.74 -7.03
CA PHE A 357 0.90 21.96 -6.28
C PHE A 357 0.01 23.07 -6.84
N GLN A 358 -0.81 23.67 -5.98
CA GLN A 358 -1.73 24.75 -6.30
C GLN A 358 -1.11 26.09 -5.88
N ALA A 359 -0.76 26.91 -6.86
CA ALA A 359 -0.28 28.27 -6.66
C ALA A 359 -1.46 29.26 -6.63
N GLU A 360 -1.49 30.08 -5.58
CA GLU A 360 -2.43 31.18 -5.45
C GLU A 360 -2.10 32.31 -6.43
N ALA A 361 -3.07 33.18 -6.72
CA ALA A 361 -2.83 34.40 -7.49
C ALA A 361 -1.88 35.32 -6.71
N THR A 362 -1.00 36.03 -7.41
CA THR A 362 0.01 36.86 -6.77
C THR A 362 0.34 38.09 -7.60
N ALA A 363 0.59 39.22 -6.94
CA ALA A 363 0.98 40.47 -7.61
C ALA A 363 2.47 40.52 -7.99
N GLU A 364 3.29 39.65 -7.39
CA GLU A 364 4.74 39.64 -7.55
C GLU A 364 5.20 38.21 -7.85
N PRO A 365 6.28 38.00 -8.62
CA PRO A 365 6.85 36.67 -8.82
C PRO A 365 7.20 35.99 -7.49
N ARG A 366 6.90 34.70 -7.39
CA ARG A 366 7.16 33.85 -6.20
C ARG A 366 7.88 32.57 -6.59
N THR A 367 8.76 32.12 -5.71
CA THR A 367 9.40 30.81 -5.79
C THR A 367 9.19 30.07 -4.47
N VAL A 368 8.76 28.81 -4.58
CA VAL A 368 8.73 27.86 -3.46
C VAL A 368 9.56 26.66 -3.80
N ARG A 369 10.06 26.02 -2.75
CA ARG A 369 10.93 24.86 -2.85
C ARG A 369 10.41 23.72 -1.99
N GLN A 370 10.57 22.52 -2.51
CA GLN A 370 10.52 21.29 -1.75
C GLN A 370 11.89 20.59 -1.79
N VAL A 371 12.25 19.92 -0.69
CA VAL A 371 13.46 19.09 -0.61
C VAL A 371 13.07 17.62 -0.38
N LEU A 372 13.70 16.71 -1.12
CA LEU A 372 13.58 15.27 -0.95
C LEU A 372 14.97 14.64 -0.82
N ASN A 373 15.18 13.89 0.25
CA ASN A 373 16.42 13.13 0.46
C ASN A 373 16.29 11.70 -0.07
N THR A 374 17.40 11.13 -0.56
CA THR A 374 17.49 9.67 -0.72
C THR A 374 17.50 9.01 0.66
N HIS A 375 16.84 7.87 0.81
CA HIS A 375 16.77 7.12 2.08
C HIS A 375 17.31 5.70 1.95
N ASP A 376 17.51 5.00 3.06
CA ASP A 376 17.68 3.55 3.01
C ASP A 376 16.36 2.94 2.53
N GLU A 377 16.37 2.23 1.39
CA GLU A 377 15.17 1.59 0.83
C GLU A 377 14.55 0.55 1.79
N ALA A 378 15.25 0.12 2.85
CA ALA A 378 14.67 -0.66 3.93
C ALA A 378 13.71 0.15 4.83
N ASP A 379 13.90 1.46 4.98
CA ASP A 379 12.99 2.38 5.68
C ASP A 379 11.84 2.81 4.75
N ARG A 380 10.76 2.01 4.73
CA ARG A 380 9.56 2.27 3.92
C ARG A 380 8.74 3.47 4.39
N PHE A 381 9.13 4.13 5.48
CA PHE A 381 8.52 5.37 5.97
C PHE A 381 9.44 6.59 5.82
N GLY A 382 10.53 6.45 5.07
CA GLY A 382 11.42 7.56 4.74
C GLY A 382 10.69 8.78 4.18
N TYR A 383 9.59 8.57 3.45
CA TYR A 383 8.76 9.65 2.92
C TYR A 383 8.26 10.64 3.99
N LYS A 384 8.02 10.20 5.24
CA LYS A 384 7.62 11.09 6.34
C LYS A 384 8.75 12.03 6.79
N LYS A 385 10.00 11.72 6.41
CA LYS A 385 11.21 12.51 6.72
C LYS A 385 11.65 13.33 5.50
N GLN A 386 10.72 13.75 4.65
CA GLN A 386 11.00 14.43 3.38
C GLN A 386 12.03 13.66 2.54
N SER A 387 11.79 12.36 2.36
CA SER A 387 12.61 11.50 1.51
C SER A 387 11.79 10.92 0.37
N TRP A 388 12.46 10.37 -0.62
CA TRP A 388 11.82 9.51 -1.61
C TRP A 388 11.10 8.36 -0.90
N ASN A 389 10.03 7.83 -1.50
CA ASN A 389 9.46 6.55 -1.08
C ASN A 389 10.18 5.37 -1.75
N LEU A 390 10.60 5.60 -3.00
CA LEU A 390 11.44 4.71 -3.77
C LEU A 390 12.51 5.58 -4.45
N ASN A 391 13.78 5.35 -4.10
CA ASN A 391 14.86 6.15 -4.66
C ASN A 391 14.96 5.94 -6.18
N PRO A 392 15.26 6.99 -6.96
CA PRO A 392 15.69 6.82 -8.33
C PRO A 392 17.01 6.05 -8.42
N GLU A 393 17.17 5.27 -9.47
CA GLU A 393 18.32 4.40 -9.68
C GLU A 393 19.51 5.20 -10.25
N PRO A 394 20.71 5.11 -9.65
CA PRO A 394 21.91 5.78 -10.17
C PRO A 394 22.20 5.46 -11.63
N GLY A 395 22.47 6.48 -12.45
CA GLY A 395 22.78 6.35 -13.88
C GLY A 395 21.59 6.02 -14.79
N VAL A 396 20.40 5.79 -14.24
CA VAL A 396 19.21 5.47 -15.04
C VAL A 396 18.61 6.73 -15.66
N ARG A 397 18.13 6.59 -16.90
CA ARG A 397 17.43 7.64 -17.62
C ARG A 397 15.94 7.64 -17.26
N TYR A 398 15.44 8.82 -16.94
CA TYR A 398 14.05 9.10 -16.62
C TYR A 398 13.48 10.14 -17.58
N LEU A 399 12.16 10.17 -17.68
CA LEU A 399 11.40 11.24 -18.29
C LEU A 399 10.79 12.09 -17.18
N VAL A 400 11.16 13.37 -17.14
CA VAL A 400 10.55 14.36 -16.26
C VAL A 400 9.45 15.08 -17.03
N LYS A 401 8.21 15.06 -16.52
CA LYS A 401 7.06 15.73 -17.14
C LYS A 401 6.49 16.78 -16.20
N ALA A 402 6.14 17.94 -16.73
CA ALA A 402 5.36 18.94 -16.02
C ALA A 402 3.88 18.79 -16.39
N ILE A 403 3.04 18.47 -15.42
CA ILE A 403 1.58 18.35 -15.58
C ILE A 403 0.93 19.46 -14.76
N GLY A 404 -0.08 20.14 -15.30
CA GLY A 404 -0.72 21.25 -14.62
C GLY A 404 -1.40 22.22 -15.58
N ALA A 405 -1.62 23.45 -15.12
CA ALA A 405 -2.24 24.51 -15.90
C ALA A 405 -1.81 25.90 -15.42
N GLY A 406 -1.96 26.90 -16.30
CA GLY A 406 -1.64 28.31 -16.01
C GLY A 406 -0.16 28.64 -16.18
N ASP A 407 0.17 29.91 -15.95
CA ASP A 407 1.54 30.42 -16.07
C ASP A 407 2.33 30.11 -14.79
N ILE A 408 3.07 29.00 -14.85
CA ILE A 408 3.88 28.44 -13.77
C ILE A 408 4.95 27.53 -14.39
N THR A 409 6.11 27.44 -13.76
CA THR A 409 7.15 26.49 -14.18
C THR A 409 7.73 25.74 -13.00
N ALA A 410 8.29 24.57 -13.26
CA ALA A 410 8.99 23.81 -12.24
C ALA A 410 10.35 23.30 -12.74
N THR A 411 11.30 23.18 -11.81
CA THR A 411 12.63 22.62 -12.05
C THR A 411 12.91 21.53 -11.03
N LEU A 412 13.48 20.41 -11.49
CA LEU A 412 14.06 19.40 -10.61
C LEU A 412 15.58 19.56 -10.62
N ALA A 413 16.17 19.65 -9.43
CA ALA A 413 17.60 19.75 -9.23
C ALA A 413 18.07 18.63 -8.30
N VAL A 414 19.20 18.01 -8.63
CA VAL A 414 19.82 16.93 -7.86
C VAL A 414 21.21 17.41 -7.44
N ASN A 415 21.45 17.39 -6.13
CA ASN A 415 22.63 17.96 -5.49
C ASN A 415 23.28 16.97 -4.53
N SER A 416 24.54 17.16 -4.17
CA SER A 416 25.16 16.45 -3.04
C SER A 416 24.48 16.76 -1.70
N LYS A 417 24.86 16.05 -0.63
CA LYS A 417 24.47 16.40 0.76
C LYS A 417 24.90 17.82 1.17
N SER A 418 25.96 18.36 0.58
CA SER A 418 26.43 19.73 0.78
C SER A 418 25.84 20.73 -0.23
N PHE A 419 24.76 20.36 -0.93
CA PHE A 419 24.07 21.17 -1.93
C PHE A 419 24.92 21.55 -3.16
N LYS A 420 26.00 20.81 -3.46
CA LYS A 420 26.71 20.93 -4.73
C LYS A 420 25.85 20.35 -5.86
N ARG A 421 25.47 21.16 -6.84
CA ARG A 421 24.66 20.72 -7.99
C ARG A 421 25.37 19.63 -8.80
N TYR A 422 24.68 18.53 -9.05
CA TYR A 422 25.10 17.49 -10.01
C TYR A 422 24.36 17.62 -11.34
N ALA A 423 23.04 17.78 -11.27
CA ALA A 423 22.20 17.90 -12.46
C ALA A 423 20.94 18.69 -12.14
N ALA A 424 20.36 19.35 -13.14
CA ALA A 424 19.04 19.95 -13.05
C ALA A 424 18.35 19.91 -14.41
N THR A 425 17.02 19.90 -14.40
CA THR A 425 16.23 20.14 -15.61
C THR A 425 16.30 21.62 -15.99
N ALA A 426 15.92 21.94 -17.23
CA ALA A 426 15.45 23.28 -17.53
C ALA A 426 14.13 23.56 -16.79
N LYS A 427 13.68 24.82 -16.80
CA LYS A 427 12.32 25.17 -16.35
C LYS A 427 11.30 24.53 -17.29
N LEU A 428 10.38 23.76 -16.72
CA LEU A 428 9.30 23.11 -17.47
C LEU A 428 7.98 23.79 -17.14
N ALA A 429 7.30 24.31 -18.16
CA ALA A 429 5.89 24.70 -18.06
C ALA A 429 4.98 23.47 -18.21
N PRO A 430 3.71 23.53 -17.75
CA PRO A 430 2.75 22.45 -17.98
C PRO A 430 2.69 21.99 -19.45
N GLY A 431 2.71 20.67 -19.66
CA GLY A 431 2.81 20.04 -20.98
C GLY A 431 4.27 19.81 -21.45
N GLY A 432 5.24 20.45 -20.81
CA GLY A 432 6.66 20.25 -21.09
C GLY A 432 7.19 18.92 -20.55
N SER A 433 8.19 18.36 -21.22
CA SER A 433 8.92 17.20 -20.72
C SER A 433 10.38 17.22 -21.15
N VAL A 434 11.24 16.55 -20.39
CA VAL A 434 12.66 16.41 -20.70
C VAL A 434 13.20 15.08 -20.20
N ALA A 435 14.11 14.49 -20.97
CA ALA A 435 14.87 13.34 -20.48
C ALA A 435 15.90 13.79 -19.45
N PHE A 436 16.00 13.06 -18.34
CA PHE A 436 16.88 13.36 -17.22
C PHE A 436 17.61 12.09 -16.79
N THR A 437 18.94 12.10 -16.78
CA THR A 437 19.75 10.97 -16.32
C THR A 437 20.10 11.17 -14.86
N TRP A 438 19.74 10.21 -14.01
CA TRP A 438 20.01 10.30 -12.58
C TRP A 438 21.53 10.22 -12.31
N PRO A 439 22.10 11.06 -11.44
CA PRO A 439 23.52 11.02 -11.13
C PRO A 439 23.98 9.68 -10.54
N THR A 440 25.26 9.33 -10.75
CA THR A 440 25.86 8.07 -10.27
C THR A 440 26.44 8.15 -8.85
N ASP A 441 26.62 9.35 -8.30
CA ASP A 441 27.28 9.58 -7.00
C ASP A 441 26.34 9.25 -5.81
N PRO A 442 26.82 8.49 -4.80
CA PRO A 442 26.02 8.03 -3.65
C PRO A 442 25.78 9.12 -2.58
N ALA A 443 24.87 10.05 -2.87
CA ALA A 443 23.87 10.66 -1.99
C ALA A 443 23.41 11.99 -2.58
N THR A 444 22.14 12.07 -2.94
CA THR A 444 21.64 13.13 -3.82
C THR A 444 20.37 13.80 -3.30
N VAL A 445 20.53 14.93 -2.62
CA VAL A 445 19.42 15.81 -2.21
C VAL A 445 18.72 16.31 -3.47
N THR A 446 17.43 16.06 -3.58
CA THR A 446 16.60 16.60 -4.67
C THR A 446 15.92 17.87 -4.20
N GLU A 447 16.05 18.95 -4.96
CA GLU A 447 15.28 20.17 -4.78
C GLU A 447 14.31 20.32 -5.95
N ILE A 448 13.05 20.58 -5.64
CA ILE A 448 12.02 20.92 -6.61
C ILE A 448 11.71 22.39 -6.40
N PHE A 449 11.89 23.19 -7.44
CA PHE A 449 11.53 24.60 -7.44
C PHE A 449 10.27 24.77 -8.26
N VAL A 450 9.31 25.52 -7.73
CA VAL A 450 8.13 25.98 -8.45
C VAL A 450 8.20 27.50 -8.52
N ASP A 451 8.30 28.02 -9.74
CA ASP A 451 8.36 29.44 -10.03
C ASP A 451 7.02 29.90 -10.59
N LYS A 452 6.41 30.87 -9.92
CA LYS A 452 5.13 31.47 -10.26
C LYS A 452 5.33 32.96 -10.57
N PRO A 453 5.15 33.42 -11.82
CA PRO A 453 5.13 34.85 -12.12
C PRO A 453 3.88 35.53 -11.53
N ALA A 454 3.90 36.87 -11.49
CA ALA A 454 2.72 37.66 -11.15
C ALA A 454 1.54 37.30 -12.06
N GLY A 455 0.34 37.19 -11.50
CA GLY A 455 -0.88 36.89 -12.24
C GLY A 455 -1.83 35.94 -11.52
N ALA A 456 -2.69 35.30 -12.30
CA ALA A 456 -3.74 34.39 -11.84
C ALA A 456 -3.18 33.13 -11.16
N THR A 457 -4.08 32.36 -10.54
CA THR A 457 -3.77 31.03 -9.99
C THR A 457 -3.21 30.11 -11.07
N ALA A 458 -2.36 29.16 -10.65
CA ALA A 458 -1.80 28.15 -11.53
C ALA A 458 -1.54 26.86 -10.75
N SER A 459 -1.26 25.76 -11.43
CA SER A 459 -0.99 24.49 -10.77
C SER A 459 0.06 23.69 -11.53
N ILE A 460 0.89 22.95 -10.80
CA ILE A 460 1.92 22.11 -11.42
C ILE A 460 2.29 20.92 -10.54
N ARG A 461 2.61 19.80 -11.17
CA ARG A 461 3.45 18.75 -10.61
C ARG A 461 4.55 18.39 -11.58
N LEU A 462 5.65 17.90 -11.02
CA LEU A 462 6.60 17.13 -11.79
C LEU A 462 6.33 15.65 -11.59
N GLU A 463 6.42 14.87 -12.66
CA GLU A 463 6.48 13.41 -12.62
C GLU A 463 7.88 12.96 -13.00
N LEU A 464 8.37 11.89 -12.38
CA LEU A 464 9.60 11.20 -12.72
C LEU A 464 9.30 9.74 -13.02
N VAL A 465 9.30 9.37 -14.30
CA VAL A 465 8.99 8.01 -14.78
C VAL A 465 10.19 7.45 -15.52
N LYS A 466 10.51 6.16 -15.31
CA LYS A 466 11.64 5.51 -16.01
C LYS A 466 11.40 5.56 -17.53
N ALA A 467 12.40 6.00 -18.29
CA ALA A 467 12.31 6.25 -19.73
C ALA A 467 12.40 4.98 -20.57
#